data_AF-A0A528IR09-F1
#
_entry.id   AF-A0A528IR09-F1
#
_cell.length_a   1.000
_cell.length_b   1.000
_cell.length_c   1.000
_cell.angle_alpha   90.00
_cell.angle_beta   90.00
_cell.angle_gamma   90.00
#
_symmetry.space_group_name_H-M   'P 1'
#
loop_
_entity.id
_entity.type
_entity.pdbx_description
1 polymer ?
#
loop_
_entity_poly.entity_id
_entity_poly.type
_entity_poly.pdbx_seq_one_letter_code
_entity_poly.pdbx_strand_id
1 'polypeptide(L)'
;PGTEIIAGEGKILTAGGFDAHIHFICPQQIEEALMSGFTTMLGGGTGPAHGTLATTCTPGPWHLARMIQSFDAFPMNIGLSGKGNASLPAALEEMVLGGAC
;
A
#
# COMPACT_ATOMS: atom_id res chain seq x y z
N PRO A 1 25.88 -24.83 -11.35
CA PRO A 1 24.73 -25.29 -10.52
C PRO A 1 24.22 -24.15 -9.64
N GLY A 2 22.96 -23.73 -9.82
CA GLY A 2 22.33 -22.61 -9.08
C GLY A 2 20.83 -22.46 -9.34
N THR A 3 20.18 -23.54 -9.77
CA THR A 3 18.75 -23.55 -10.11
C THR A 3 17.96 -24.17 -8.96
N GLU A 4 17.00 -23.43 -8.43
CA GLU A 4 16.02 -23.90 -7.44
C GLU A 4 14.76 -24.43 -8.14
N ILE A 5 14.02 -25.34 -7.50
CA ILE A 5 12.84 -26.01 -8.06
C ILE A 5 11.70 -25.98 -7.03
N ILE A 6 10.54 -25.46 -7.43
CA ILE A 6 9.29 -25.56 -6.68
C ILE A 6 8.34 -26.50 -7.43
N ALA A 7 7.90 -27.57 -6.79
CA ALA A 7 7.03 -28.59 -7.38
C ALA A 7 5.58 -28.07 -7.54
N GLY A 8 5.06 -28.08 -8.77
CA GLY A 8 3.76 -27.49 -9.13
C GLY A 8 2.73 -28.49 -9.66
N GLU A 9 3.06 -29.79 -9.69
CA GLU A 9 2.18 -30.82 -10.23
C GLU A 9 0.83 -30.89 -9.48
N GLY A 10 -0.26 -30.86 -10.24
CA GLY A 10 -1.62 -30.86 -9.68
C GLY A 10 -2.00 -29.58 -8.93
N LYS A 11 -1.23 -28.50 -9.03
CA LYS A 11 -1.57 -27.18 -8.46
C LYS A 11 -2.01 -26.21 -9.55
N ILE A 12 -2.84 -25.24 -9.17
CA ILE A 12 -3.12 -24.05 -9.98
C ILE A 12 -2.22 -22.95 -9.48
N LEU A 13 -1.53 -22.28 -10.39
CA LEU A 13 -0.74 -21.09 -10.10
C LEU A 13 -1.42 -19.89 -10.77
N THR A 14 -1.54 -18.81 -10.01
CA THR A 14 -2.06 -17.52 -10.50
C THR A 14 -1.02 -16.44 -10.22
N ALA A 15 -1.20 -15.28 -10.84
CA ALA A 15 -0.57 -14.08 -10.31
C ALA A 15 -1.09 -13.80 -8.89
N GLY A 16 -0.31 -13.07 -8.08
CA GLY A 16 -0.80 -12.54 -6.83
C GLY A 16 -1.84 -11.45 -7.07
N GLY A 17 -2.81 -11.32 -6.16
CA GLY A 17 -3.84 -10.30 -6.22
C GLY A 17 -3.27 -8.89 -6.08
N PHE A 18 -3.98 -7.93 -6.67
CA PHE A 18 -3.76 -6.49 -6.51
C PHE A 18 -5.03 -5.90 -5.89
N ASP A 19 -4.92 -5.35 -4.67
CA ASP A 19 -5.99 -4.58 -4.06
C ASP A 19 -5.72 -3.09 -4.23
N ALA A 20 -6.63 -2.38 -4.89
CA ALA A 20 -6.51 -0.96 -5.20
C ALA A 20 -7.31 -0.04 -4.28
N HIS A 21 -7.92 -0.56 -3.21
CA HIS A 21 -8.77 0.20 -2.30
C HIS A 21 -8.43 -0.08 -0.84
N ILE A 22 -7.18 0.10 -0.46
CA ILE A 22 -6.73 -0.13 0.91
C ILE A 22 -6.83 1.13 1.77
N HIS A 23 -7.51 1.00 2.90
CA HIS A 23 -7.35 1.91 4.03
C HIS A 23 -6.25 1.34 4.93
N PHE A 24 -5.10 2.02 5.03
CA PHE A 24 -3.99 1.59 5.90
C PHE A 24 -4.28 1.95 7.37
N ILE A 25 -5.27 1.26 7.95
CA ILE A 25 -5.78 1.49 9.32
C ILE A 25 -4.85 0.83 10.34
N CYS A 26 -4.40 -0.39 10.05
CA CYS A 26 -3.49 -1.12 10.91
C CYS A 26 -2.59 -2.08 10.11
N PRO A 27 -1.36 -2.38 10.59
CA PRO A 27 -0.42 -3.24 9.88
C PRO A 27 -0.88 -4.69 9.74
N GLN A 28 -1.78 -5.17 10.60
CA GLN A 28 -2.31 -6.53 10.56
C GLN A 28 -3.03 -6.85 9.25
N GLN A 29 -3.60 -5.84 8.58
CA GLN A 29 -4.25 -6.01 7.28
C GLN A 29 -3.29 -6.52 6.20
N ILE A 30 -1.99 -6.21 6.31
CA ILE A 30 -0.98 -6.62 5.32
C ILE A 30 -0.77 -8.14 5.36
N GLU A 31 -0.71 -8.71 6.56
CA GLU A 31 -0.58 -10.16 6.74
C GLU A 31 -1.84 -10.88 6.25
N GLU A 32 -3.03 -10.38 6.61
CA GLU A 32 -4.30 -10.95 6.14
C GLU A 32 -4.42 -10.93 4.61
N ALA A 33 -4.01 -9.82 3.98
CA ALA A 33 -4.00 -9.70 2.53
C ALA A 33 -3.05 -10.70 1.87
N LEU A 34 -1.83 -10.85 2.41
CA LEU A 34 -0.84 -11.81 1.92
C LEU A 34 -1.34 -13.26 2.02
N MET A 35 -1.92 -13.62 3.16
CA MET A 35 -2.49 -14.96 3.40
C MET A 35 -3.71 -15.24 2.51
N SER A 36 -4.38 -14.19 2.03
CA SER A 36 -5.48 -14.26 1.07
C SER A 36 -5.04 -14.27 -0.40
N GLY A 37 -3.73 -14.25 -0.67
CA GLY A 37 -3.17 -14.32 -2.01
C GLY A 37 -2.94 -12.96 -2.68
N PHE A 38 -3.10 -11.84 -1.96
CA PHE A 38 -2.68 -10.52 -2.46
C PHE A 38 -1.18 -10.33 -2.29
N THR A 39 -0.57 -9.68 -3.28
CA THR A 39 0.87 -9.37 -3.26
C THR A 39 1.15 -7.90 -3.53
N THR A 40 0.10 -7.12 -3.82
CA THR A 40 0.17 -5.68 -4.01
C THR A 40 -1.03 -4.99 -3.38
N MET A 41 -0.77 -3.90 -2.67
CA MET A 41 -1.76 -3.08 -1.98
C MET A 41 -1.57 -1.60 -2.36
N LEU A 42 -2.59 -0.96 -2.92
CA LEU A 42 -2.63 0.47 -3.20
C LEU A 42 -3.77 1.12 -2.41
N GLY A 43 -3.46 2.23 -1.77
CA GLY A 43 -4.45 2.99 -1.01
C GLY A 43 -3.80 4.02 -0.11
N GLY A 44 -4.40 4.41 1.00
CA GLY A 44 -3.84 5.47 1.85
C GLY A 44 -4.26 5.37 3.30
N GLY A 45 -3.47 5.98 4.17
CA GLY A 45 -3.75 5.99 5.60
C GLY A 45 -2.55 6.36 6.45
N THR A 46 -2.81 6.61 7.73
CA THR A 46 -1.80 6.94 8.74
C THR A 46 -2.05 6.18 10.04
N GLY A 47 -2.61 4.96 9.93
CA GLY A 47 -3.07 4.18 11.09
C GLY A 47 -4.53 4.49 11.47
N PRO A 48 -4.94 4.26 12.73
CA PRO A 48 -6.35 4.30 13.17
C PRO A 48 -6.86 5.73 13.41
N ALA A 49 -6.49 6.68 12.55
CA ALA A 49 -7.00 8.05 12.57
C ALA A 49 -8.35 8.13 11.86
N HIS A 50 -9.26 9.01 12.34
CA HIS A 50 -10.57 9.22 11.72
C HIS A 50 -10.51 9.50 10.21
N GLY A 51 -9.48 10.22 9.76
CA GLY A 51 -9.27 10.46 8.32
C GLY A 51 -9.03 9.16 7.55
N THR A 52 -8.22 8.25 8.07
CA THR A 52 -7.92 6.95 7.45
C THR A 52 -9.11 5.99 7.54
N LEU A 53 -9.85 6.00 8.64
CA LEU A 53 -11.08 5.20 8.76
C LEU A 53 -12.13 5.59 7.70
N ALA A 54 -12.11 6.83 7.25
CA ALA A 54 -13.06 7.35 6.26
C ALA A 54 -12.51 7.38 4.82
N THR A 55 -11.20 7.52 4.63
CA THR A 55 -10.60 7.82 3.32
C THR A 55 -9.28 7.08 3.12
N THR A 56 -9.03 6.62 1.89
CA THR A 56 -7.75 6.07 1.44
C THR A 56 -6.74 7.18 1.16
N CYS A 57 -6.46 8.04 2.15
CA CYS A 57 -5.58 9.19 1.98
C CYS A 57 -4.43 9.15 2.98
N THR A 58 -3.20 9.26 2.47
CA THR A 58 -2.00 9.58 3.26
C THR A 58 -1.69 11.07 3.07
N PRO A 59 -2.11 11.95 3.99
CA PRO A 59 -2.13 13.38 3.73
C PRO A 59 -0.74 14.03 3.94
N GLY A 60 -0.20 14.63 2.89
CA GLY A 60 1.00 15.46 2.94
C GLY A 60 2.33 14.68 2.94
N PRO A 61 3.44 15.36 2.59
CA PRO A 61 4.74 14.72 2.37
C PRO A 61 5.34 14.08 3.62
N TRP A 62 5.08 14.64 4.82
CA TRP A 62 5.59 14.07 6.06
C TRP A 62 4.99 12.68 6.34
N HIS A 63 3.65 12.55 6.23
CA HIS A 63 2.98 11.28 6.44
C HIS A 63 3.35 10.26 5.36
N LEU A 64 3.45 10.68 4.10
CA LEU A 64 3.94 9.82 3.02
C LEU A 64 5.33 9.26 3.35
N ALA A 65 6.28 10.11 3.73
CA ALA A 65 7.62 9.67 4.10
C ALA A 65 7.64 8.74 5.33
N ARG A 66 6.77 8.93 6.33
CA ARG A 66 6.67 8.02 7.49
C ARG A 66 6.08 6.67 7.10
N MET A 67 5.02 6.66 6.29
CA MET A 67 4.36 5.44 5.86
C MET A 67 5.28 4.61 4.95
N ILE A 68 5.95 5.24 3.98
CA ILE A 68 6.94 4.57 3.13
C ILE A 68 8.01 3.88 3.98
N GLN A 69 8.59 4.58 4.96
CA GLN A 69 9.57 3.97 5.87
C GLN A 69 8.99 2.83 6.71
N SER A 70 7.72 2.92 7.11
CA SER A 70 7.08 1.85 7.87
C SER A 70 6.89 0.56 7.05
N PHE A 71 6.81 0.69 5.72
CA PHE A 71 6.55 -0.44 4.83
C PHE A 71 7.77 -1.30 4.52
N ASP A 72 8.99 -0.81 4.79
CA ASP A 72 10.22 -1.62 4.70
C ASP A 72 10.20 -2.87 5.60
N ALA A 73 9.28 -2.92 6.58
CA ALA A 73 9.11 -4.06 7.47
C ALA A 73 8.29 -5.22 6.86
N PHE A 74 7.66 -5.05 5.69
CA PHE A 74 6.70 -6.03 5.16
C PHE A 74 7.06 -6.55 3.76
N PRO A 75 6.86 -7.85 3.49
CA PRO A 75 7.07 -8.44 2.17
C PRO A 75 5.85 -8.22 1.25
N MET A 76 5.45 -6.96 1.05
CA MET A 76 4.28 -6.55 0.25
C MET A 76 4.67 -5.40 -0.69
N ASN A 77 4.22 -5.43 -1.94
CA ASN A 77 4.34 -4.26 -2.80
C ASN A 77 3.28 -3.23 -2.38
N ILE A 78 3.67 -2.01 -2.03
CA ILE A 78 2.75 -1.01 -1.50
C ILE A 78 2.86 0.31 -2.27
N GLY A 79 1.69 0.84 -2.66
CA GLY A 79 1.53 2.20 -3.19
C GLY A 79 0.68 3.06 -2.28
N LEU A 80 0.95 4.38 -2.26
CA LEU A 80 0.24 5.35 -1.41
C LEU A 80 -0.50 6.41 -2.22
N SER A 81 -1.80 6.57 -1.99
CA SER A 81 -2.59 7.69 -2.48
C SER A 81 -2.54 8.88 -1.51
N GLY A 82 -2.35 10.08 -2.07
CA GLY A 82 -2.45 11.35 -1.36
C GLY A 82 -3.90 11.82 -1.18
N LYS A 83 -4.08 12.94 -0.47
CA LYS A 83 -5.40 13.59 -0.36
C LYS A 83 -5.68 14.45 -1.60
N GLY A 84 -6.58 13.99 -2.47
CA GLY A 84 -6.93 14.73 -3.70
C GLY A 84 -7.76 16.01 -3.49
N ASN A 85 -8.30 16.23 -2.29
CA ASN A 85 -9.18 17.36 -1.99
C ASN A 85 -8.37 18.65 -1.74
N ALA A 86 -8.10 19.41 -2.80
CA ALA A 86 -7.52 20.75 -2.72
C ALA A 86 -8.09 21.64 -3.82
N SER A 87 -8.22 22.94 -3.56
CA SER A 87 -8.65 23.93 -4.56
C SER A 87 -7.48 24.55 -5.32
N LEU A 88 -6.25 24.30 -4.90
CA LEU A 88 -5.02 24.79 -5.52
C LEU A 88 -4.06 23.63 -5.80
N PRO A 89 -3.33 23.64 -6.93
CA PRO A 89 -2.51 22.52 -7.37
C PRO A 89 -1.26 22.29 -6.50
N ALA A 90 -0.69 23.33 -5.91
CA ALA A 90 0.56 23.23 -5.13
C ALA A 90 0.49 22.19 -4.00
N ALA A 91 -0.66 22.08 -3.33
CA ALA A 91 -0.89 21.08 -2.28
C ALA A 91 -0.91 19.64 -2.83
N LEU A 92 -1.34 19.44 -4.08
CA LEU A 92 -1.33 18.12 -4.72
C LEU A 92 0.07 17.77 -5.21
N GLU A 93 0.77 18.74 -5.79
CA GLU A 93 2.14 18.59 -6.29
C GLU A 93 3.10 18.16 -5.18
N GLU A 94 3.02 18.76 -3.98
CA GLU A 94 3.87 18.36 -2.85
C GLU A 94 3.64 16.90 -2.40
N MET A 95 2.43 16.37 -2.55
CA MET A 95 2.12 14.97 -2.21
C MET A 95 2.66 14.01 -3.27
N VAL A 96 2.53 14.35 -4.56
CA VAL A 96 3.14 13.55 -5.63
C VAL A 96 4.65 13.51 -5.46
N LEU A 97 5.29 14.67 -5.22
CA LEU A 97 6.73 14.75 -4.93
C LEU A 97 7.13 14.02 -3.63
N GLY A 98 6.20 13.92 -2.67
CA GLY A 98 6.35 13.16 -1.43
C GLY A 98 6.25 11.64 -1.59
N GLY A 99 5.94 11.15 -2.80
CA GLY A 99 5.87 9.72 -3.12
C GLY A 99 4.46 9.15 -3.27
N ALA A 100 3.42 10.00 -3.38
CA ALA A 100 2.10 9.52 -3.75
C ALA A 100 2.05 9.04 -5.21
N CYS A 101 1.31 7.96 -5.49
CA CYS A 101 1.15 7.33 -6.81
C CYS A 101 -0.31 7.05 -7.16
#